data_AF-F4B946-F1
#
_entry.id   AF-F4B946-F1
#
_cell.length_a   1.000
_cell.length_b   1.000
_cell.length_c   1.000
_cell.angle_alpha   90.00
_cell.angle_beta   90.00
_cell.angle_gamma   90.00
#
_symmetry.space_group_name_H-M   'P 1'
#
loop_
_entity.id
_entity.type
_entity.pdbx_description
1 polymer ?
#
loop_
_entity_poly.entity_id
_entity_poly.type
_entity_poly.pdbx_seq_one_letter_code
_entity_poly.pdbx_strand_id
1 'polypeptide(L)'
;MPTIHLSIPEGMYEELRKKAEDMGIQITDLVKFYIRQGMEKEEEGENVQKNTECEENIAFLEAKVAQLDAIVGELVRKLKNIEDEDIGEEEVELKEREENN
;
A
#
# COMPACT_ATOMS: atom_id res chain seq x y z
N MET A 1 -14.03 -6.94 -39.82
CA MET A 1 -13.04 -7.39 -38.82
C MET A 1 -11.67 -7.34 -39.47
N PRO A 2 -10.64 -6.79 -38.83
CA PRO A 2 -9.27 -6.98 -39.28
C PRO A 2 -8.89 -8.47 -39.15
N THR A 3 -8.14 -8.97 -40.12
CA THR A 3 -7.59 -10.34 -40.10
C THR A 3 -6.15 -10.28 -39.63
N ILE A 4 -5.79 -11.13 -38.67
CA ILE A 4 -4.43 -11.25 -38.15
C ILE A 4 -3.89 -12.62 -38.58
N HIS A 5 -2.69 -12.63 -39.13
CA HIS A 5 -1.97 -13.86 -39.43
C HIS A 5 -0.97 -14.15 -38.30
N LEU A 6 -1.14 -15.29 -37.63
CA LEU A 6 -0.27 -15.72 -36.55
C LEU A 6 0.70 -16.78 -37.07
N SER A 7 2.00 -16.51 -36.95
CA SER A 7 3.05 -17.49 -37.25
C SER A 7 3.37 -18.26 -35.98
N ILE A 8 2.83 -19.48 -35.87
CA ILE A 8 3.05 -20.36 -34.72
C ILE A 8 3.65 -21.70 -35.15
N PRO A 9 4.47 -22.36 -34.31
CA PRO A 9 4.98 -23.69 -34.60
C PRO A 9 3.84 -24.70 -34.79
N GLU A 10 4.03 -25.66 -35.69
CA GLU A 10 3.01 -26.67 -36.03
C GLU A 10 2.54 -27.47 -34.81
N GLY A 11 3.46 -27.88 -33.93
CA GLY A 11 3.10 -28.57 -32.69
C GLY A 11 2.21 -27.74 -31.75
N MET A 12 2.40 -26.42 -31.71
CA MET A 12 1.59 -25.52 -30.89
C MET A 12 0.19 -25.33 -31.49
N TYR A 13 0.09 -25.28 -32.81
CA TYR A 13 -1.20 -25.24 -33.50
C TYR A 13 -2.02 -26.51 -33.21
N GLU A 14 -1.39 -27.68 -33.30
CA GLU A 14 -2.05 -28.96 -33.00
C GLU A 14 -2.53 -29.04 -31.55
N GLU A 15 -1.74 -28.56 -30.59
CA GLU A 15 -2.17 -28.47 -29.19
C GLU A 15 -3.38 -27.54 -29.00
N LEU A 16 -3.34 -26.35 -29.62
CA LEU A 16 -4.47 -25.40 -29.56
C LEU A 16 -5.71 -25.99 -30.20
N ARG A 17 -5.57 -26.68 -31.33
CA ARG A 17 -6.66 -27.36 -32.02
C ARG A 17 -7.28 -28.45 -31.17
N LYS A 18 -6.46 -29.35 -30.62
CA LYS A 18 -6.92 -30.43 -29.75
C LYS A 18 -7.67 -29.88 -28.54
N LYS A 19 -7.13 -28.83 -27.91
CA LYS A 19 -7.77 -28.19 -26.76
C LYS A 19 -9.09 -27.52 -27.10
N ALA A 20 -9.20 -26.93 -28.29
CA ALA A 20 -10.46 -26.36 -28.77
C ALA A 20 -11.50 -27.45 -29.04
N GLU A 21 -11.10 -28.57 -29.65
CA GLU A 21 -11.94 -29.75 -29.89
C GLU A 21 -12.44 -30.37 -28.58
N ASP A 22 -11.56 -30.56 -27.59
CA ASP A 22 -11.90 -31.06 -26.25
C ASP A 22 -12.93 -30.17 -25.53
N MET A 23 -12.87 -28.86 -25.77
CA MET A 23 -13.80 -27.88 -25.22
C MET A 23 -15.06 -27.69 -26.07
N GLY A 24 -15.14 -28.31 -27.25
CA GLY A 24 -16.25 -28.15 -28.19
C GLY A 24 -16.37 -26.73 -28.79
N ILE A 25 -15.28 -25.98 -28.86
CA ILE A 25 -15.25 -24.59 -29.37
C ILE A 25 -14.38 -24.46 -30.62
N GLN A 26 -14.53 -23.35 -31.35
CA GLN A 26 -13.66 -23.07 -32.48
C GLN A 26 -12.27 -22.62 -32.00
N ILE A 27 -11.21 -23.09 -32.67
CA ILE A 27 -9.83 -22.71 -32.35
C ILE A 27 -9.64 -21.18 -32.33
N THR A 28 -10.33 -20.45 -33.21
CA THR A 28 -10.30 -18.99 -33.26
C THR A 28 -10.79 -18.36 -31.97
N ASP A 29 -11.82 -18.92 -31.34
CA ASP A 29 -12.38 -18.38 -30.10
C ASP A 29 -11.49 -18.73 -28.90
N LEU A 30 -10.86 -19.90 -28.93
CA LEU A 30 -9.82 -20.25 -27.95
C LEU A 30 -8.63 -19.30 -28.04
N VAL A 31 -8.16 -18.97 -29.24
CA VAL A 31 -7.06 -18.02 -29.44
C VAL A 31 -7.44 -16.62 -28.95
N LYS A 32 -8.65 -16.13 -29.26
CA LYS A 32 -9.15 -14.86 -28.72
C LYS A 32 -9.21 -14.87 -27.19
N PHE A 33 -9.65 -15.98 -26.59
CA PHE A 33 -9.70 -16.14 -25.15
C PHE A 33 -8.32 -16.01 -24.52
N TYR A 34 -7.31 -16.68 -25.07
CA TYR A 34 -5.93 -16.56 -24.54
C TYR A 34 -5.33 -15.18 -24.74
N ILE A 35 -5.58 -14.52 -25.88
CA ILE A 35 -5.12 -13.14 -26.11
C ILE A 35 -5.74 -12.22 -25.05
N ARG A 36 -7.05 -12.34 -24.83
CA ARG A 36 -7.77 -11.56 -23.82
C ARG A 36 -7.25 -11.83 -22.41
N GLN A 37 -7.09 -13.09 -22.04
CA GLN A 37 -6.53 -13.47 -20.73
C GLN A 37 -5.10 -12.97 -20.55
N GLY A 38 -4.28 -12.98 -21.61
CA GLY A 38 -2.93 -12.44 -21.59
C GLY A 38 -2.92 -10.93 -21.32
N MET A 39 -3.81 -10.19 -21.98
CA MET A 39 -3.97 -8.74 -21.78
C MET A 39 -4.52 -8.42 -20.38
N GLU A 40 -5.54 -9.15 -19.92
CA GLU A 40 -6.11 -8.98 -18.58
C GLU A 40 -5.09 -9.30 -17.49
N LYS A 41 -4.21 -10.28 -17.68
CA LYS A 41 -3.13 -10.60 -16.73
C LYS A 41 -2.02 -9.57 -16.67
N GLU A 42 -1.70 -8.88 -17.76
CA GLU A 42 -0.78 -7.74 -17.72
C GLU A 42 -1.41 -6.55 -16.97
N GLU A 43 -2.70 -6.31 -17.16
CA GLU A 43 -3.45 -5.27 -16.42
C GLU A 43 -3.63 -5.62 -14.93
N GLU A 44 -3.91 -6.89 -14.59
CA GLU A 44 -4.07 -7.36 -13.20
C GLU A 44 -2.73 -7.55 -12.49
N GLY A 45 -1.68 -7.99 -13.19
CA GLY A 45 -0.33 -8.12 -12.64
C GLY A 45 0.24 -6.79 -12.17
N GLU A 46 0.04 -5.71 -12.94
CA GLU A 46 0.36 -4.36 -12.48
C GLU A 46 -0.51 -3.91 -11.29
N ASN A 47 -1.79 -4.28 -11.27
CA ASN A 47 -2.72 -3.83 -10.23
C ASN A 47 -2.49 -4.53 -8.89
N VAL A 48 -2.18 -5.83 -8.89
CA VAL A 48 -1.89 -6.61 -7.68
C VAL A 48 -0.56 -6.17 -7.06
N GLN A 49 0.48 -5.94 -7.86
CA GLN A 49 1.77 -5.47 -7.36
C GLN A 49 1.69 -4.03 -6.82
N LYS A 50 0.97 -3.14 -7.51
CA LYS A 50 0.68 -1.78 -7.01
C LYS A 50 -0.14 -1.80 -5.73
N ASN A 51 -1.12 -2.72 -5.59
CA ASN A 51 -1.91 -2.85 -4.38
C ASN A 51 -1.08 -3.38 -3.20
N THR A 52 -0.22 -4.37 -3.40
CA THR A 52 0.67 -4.85 -2.33
C THR A 52 1.69 -3.80 -1.89
N GLU A 53 2.30 -3.07 -2.83
CA GLU A 53 3.20 -1.95 -2.49
C GLU A 53 2.43 -0.82 -1.78
N CYS A 54 1.19 -0.55 -2.19
CA CYS A 54 0.34 0.43 -1.52
C CYS A 54 0.00 0.01 -0.09
N GLU A 55 -0.38 -1.25 0.13
CA GLU A 55 -0.67 -1.80 1.46
C GLU A 55 0.56 -1.77 2.39
N GLU A 56 1.73 -2.16 1.88
CA GLU A 56 2.99 -2.06 2.63
C GLU A 56 3.35 -0.61 2.98
N ASN A 57 3.16 0.31 2.04
CA ASN A 57 3.38 1.74 2.27
C ASN A 57 2.39 2.33 3.28
N ILE A 58 1.12 1.90 3.26
CA ILE A 58 0.11 2.30 4.24
C ILE A 58 0.49 1.80 5.63
N ALA A 59 0.83 0.51 5.78
CA ALA A 59 1.23 -0.06 7.05
C ALA A 59 2.49 0.64 7.62
N PHE A 60 3.45 0.97 6.76
CA PHE A 60 4.63 1.75 7.16
C PHE A 60 4.27 3.15 7.62
N LEU A 61 3.39 3.85 6.90
CA LEU A 61 2.93 5.19 7.25
C LEU A 61 2.15 5.19 8.57
N GLU A 62 1.27 4.22 8.79
CA GLU A 62 0.53 4.06 10.05
C GLU A 62 1.48 3.86 11.23
N ALA A 63 2.51 3.02 11.08
CA ALA A 63 3.53 2.84 12.11
C ALA A 63 4.31 4.13 12.39
N LYS A 64 4.59 4.94 11.36
CA LYS A 64 5.25 6.25 11.51
C LYS A 64 4.36 7.27 12.20
N VAL A 65 3.06 7.28 11.91
CA VAL A 65 2.10 8.13 12.61
C VAL A 65 2.03 7.76 14.09
N ALA A 66 1.94 6.47 14.43
CA ALA A 66 1.94 6.03 15.82
C ALA A 66 3.23 6.42 16.57
N GLN A 67 4.39 6.36 15.90
CA GLN A 67 5.66 6.84 16.46
C GLN A 67 5.64 8.35 16.70
N LEU A 68 5.11 9.13 15.76
CA LEU A 68 4.98 10.58 15.91
C LEU A 68 4.03 10.93 17.07
N ASP A 69 2.89 10.25 17.18
CA ASP A 69 1.94 10.46 18.28
C ASP A 69 2.58 10.22 19.65
N ALA A 70 3.40 9.17 19.77
CA ALA A 70 4.14 8.89 21.01
C ALA A 70 5.13 10.01 21.33
N ILE A 71 5.91 10.47 20.35
CA ILE A 71 6.89 11.54 20.54
C ILE A 71 6.20 12.85 20.92
N VAL A 72 5.12 13.21 20.23
CA VAL A 72 4.32 14.40 20.52
C VAL A 72 3.74 14.32 21.94
N GLY A 73 3.21 13.16 22.34
CA GLY A 73 2.71 12.93 23.69
C GLY A 73 3.79 13.12 24.76
N GLU A 74 5.01 12.62 24.53
CA GLU A 74 6.13 12.85 25.44
C GLU A 74 6.56 14.32 25.51
N LEU A 75 6.60 15.02 24.38
CA LEU A 75 6.95 16.44 24.33
C LEU A 75 5.92 17.29 25.08
N VAL A 76 4.63 17.03 24.87
CA VAL A 76 3.55 17.70 25.61
C VAL A 76 3.68 17.47 27.10
N ARG A 77 4.00 16.24 27.52
CA ARG A 77 4.22 15.92 28.94
C ARG A 77 5.42 16.65 29.53
N LYS A 78 6.52 16.73 28.79
CA LYS A 78 7.72 17.48 29.23
C LYS A 78 7.45 18.97 29.35
N LEU A 79 6.75 19.56 28.38
CA LEU A 79 6.36 20.97 28.44
C LEU A 79 5.49 21.25 29.66
N LYS A 80 4.51 20.40 29.94
CA LYS A 80 3.66 20.56 31.12
C LYS A 80 4.46 20.47 32.42
N ASN A 81 5.39 19.52 32.54
CA ASN A 81 6.24 19.41 33.72
C ASN A 81 7.11 20.66 33.93
N ILE A 82 7.63 21.26 32.84
CA ILE A 82 8.42 22.49 32.91
C ILE A 82 7.52 23.66 33.35
N GLU A 83 6.32 23.78 32.77
CA GLU A 83 5.35 24.80 33.21
C GLU A 83 4.96 24.65 34.68
N ASP A 84 4.75 23.42 35.15
CA ASP A 84 4.41 23.14 36.55
C ASP A 84 5.61 23.41 37.50
N GLU A 85 6.85 23.18 37.06
CA GLU A 85 8.08 23.52 37.80
C GLU A 85 8.31 25.03 37.88
N ASP A 86 8.14 25.77 36.78
CA ASP A 86 8.29 27.24 36.74
C ASP A 86 7.27 27.93 37.67
N ILE A 87 6.01 27.45 37.72
CA ILE A 87 4.99 27.98 38.65
C ILE A 87 5.36 27.71 40.11
N GLY A 88 5.92 26.53 40.39
CA GLY A 88 6.37 26.15 41.73
C GLY A 88 7.52 27.02 42.24
N GLU A 89 8.48 27.35 41.37
CA GLU A 89 9.60 28.23 41.71
C GLU A 89 9.14 29.68 41.96
N GLU A 90 8.24 30.22 41.14
CA GLU A 90 7.67 31.57 41.35
C GLU A 90 6.89 31.69 42.67
N GLU A 91 6.13 30.66 43.07
CA GLU A 91 5.40 30.67 44.36
C GLU A 91 6.34 30.66 45.57
N VAL A 92 7.49 30.00 45.48
CA VAL A 92 8.48 29.92 46.56
C VAL A 92 9.16 31.28 46.73
N GLU A 93 9.57 31.92 45.63
CA GLU A 93 10.19 33.26 45.67
C GLU A 93 9.24 34.34 46.23
N LEU A 94 7.94 34.26 45.94
CA LEU A 94 6.95 35.20 46.47
C LEU A 94 6.79 35.05 47.99
N LYS A 95 6.71 33.83 48.51
CA LYS A 95 6.60 33.57 49.96
C LYS A 95 7.83 34.02 50.72
N GLU A 96 9.04 33.76 50.20
CA GLU A 96 10.28 34.21 50.84
C GLU A 96 10.42 35.74 50.87
N ARG A 97 9.84 36.46 49.90
CA ARG A 97 9.77 37.93 49.88
C ARG A 97 8.77 38.51 50.86
N GLU A 98 7.66 37.82 51.10
CA GLU A 98 6.64 38.22 52.09
C GLU A 98 7.09 37.96 53.53
N GLU A 99 7.87 36.90 53.77
CA GLU A 99 8.39 36.58 55.12
C GLU A 99 9.57 37.48 55.57
N ASN A 100 10.25 38.16 54.64
CA ASN A 100 11.42 39.00 54.90
C ASN A 100 11.15 40.52 54.88
N ASN A 101 9.89 40.96 54.80
CA ASN A 101 9.45 42.36 54.94
C ASN A 101 8.58 42.56 56.19
#